data_AF-T0GTA1-F1
#
_entry.id   AF-T0GTA1-F1
#
_cell.length_a   1.000
_cell.length_b   1.000
_cell.length_c   1.000
_cell.angle_alpha   90.00
_cell.angle_beta   90.00
_cell.angle_gamma   90.00
#
_symmetry.space_group_name_H-M   'P 1'
#
loop_
_entity.id
_entity.type
_entity.pdbx_description
1 polymer ?
#
loop_
_entity_poly.entity_id
_entity_poly.type
_entity_poly.pdbx_seq_one_letter_code
_entity_poly.pdbx_strand_id
1 'polypeptide(L)'
;MSEAIGMMELLSLLERARPEASVYLDFGGYARPTDIDSYRGYYDRPALGFALGGYSGNDHGTETTVSDLIAELKRGMSQSYEGWKGGTYRYDGTEALFVDNPGDSSGIAVTGVIDGDWRVTITTAYLPDAY
;
A
#
# COMPACT_ATOMS: atom_id res chain seq x y z
N MET A 1 -0.54 20.03 -1.70
CA MET A 1 -1.00 18.63 -1.62
C MET A 1 0.17 17.77 -2.02
N SER A 2 0.49 16.74 -1.26
CA SER A 2 1.52 15.78 -1.68
C SER A 2 0.99 14.99 -2.87
N GLU A 3 1.82 14.76 -3.88
CA GLU A 3 1.45 13.96 -5.05
C GLU A 3 1.42 12.47 -4.68
N ALA A 4 0.57 11.71 -5.38
CA ALA A 4 0.53 10.27 -5.21
C ALA A 4 1.78 9.63 -5.81
N ILE A 5 2.33 8.64 -5.12
CA ILE A 5 3.54 7.93 -5.54
C ILE A 5 3.21 6.49 -5.91
N GLY A 6 4.08 5.89 -6.72
CA GLY A 6 3.97 4.48 -7.11
C GLY A 6 4.81 3.54 -6.26
N MET A 7 4.71 2.24 -6.56
CA MET A 7 5.45 1.19 -5.85
C MET A 7 6.98 1.37 -5.92
N MET A 8 7.54 1.86 -7.03
CA MET A 8 8.99 2.07 -7.17
C MET A 8 9.51 3.17 -6.23
N GLU A 9 8.76 4.26 -6.09
CA GLU A 9 9.13 5.35 -5.22
C GLU A 9 8.93 4.97 -3.76
N LEU A 10 7.82 4.33 -3.41
CA LEU A 10 7.60 3.79 -2.07
C LEU A 10 8.72 2.80 -1.69
N LEU A 11 9.09 1.89 -2.59
CA LEU A 11 10.21 0.97 -2.39
C LEU A 11 11.52 1.73 -2.09
N SER A 12 11.83 2.76 -2.88
CA SER A 12 13.05 3.56 -2.72
C SER A 12 13.11 4.32 -1.39
N LEU A 13 11.94 4.69 -0.85
CA LEU A 13 11.82 5.32 0.47
C LEU A 13 12.01 4.29 1.60
N LEU A 14 11.39 3.11 1.47
CA LEU A 14 11.48 2.02 2.45
C LEU A 14 12.89 1.42 2.55
N GLU A 15 13.64 1.33 1.44
CA GLU A 15 15.02 0.82 1.43
C GLU A 15 16.00 1.66 2.25
N ARG A 16 15.59 2.85 2.72
CA ARG A 16 16.37 3.72 3.61
C ARG A 16 16.08 3.50 5.09
N ALA A 17 14.97 2.83 5.41
CA ALA A 17 14.53 2.56 6.77
C ALA A 17 15.13 1.24 7.29
N ARG A 18 14.99 1.00 8.60
CA ARG A 18 15.44 -0.27 9.20
C ARG A 18 14.58 -1.44 8.70
N PRO A 19 15.19 -2.54 8.20
CA PRO A 19 14.45 -3.69 7.67
C PRO A 19 13.43 -4.31 8.63
N GLU A 20 13.69 -4.24 9.94
CA GLU A 20 12.89 -4.80 11.03
C GLU A 20 11.85 -3.83 11.61
N ALA A 21 11.83 -2.57 11.19
CA ALA A 21 10.85 -1.60 11.69
C ALA A 21 9.43 -1.97 11.26
N SER A 22 8.47 -1.81 12.16
CA SER A 22 7.06 -2.07 11.88
C SER A 22 6.47 -0.97 10.98
N VAL A 23 5.64 -1.37 10.01
CA VAL A 23 5.02 -0.46 9.06
C VAL A 23 3.53 -0.29 9.36
N TYR A 24 3.08 0.96 9.42
CA TYR A 24 1.67 1.30 9.57
C TYR A 24 1.22 2.32 8.53
N LEU A 25 -0.08 2.39 8.32
CA LEU A 25 -0.74 3.48 7.61
C LEU A 25 -1.02 4.63 8.59
N ASP A 26 -1.14 5.84 8.08
CA ASP A 26 -1.41 7.05 8.87
C ASP A 26 -2.86 7.16 9.38
N PHE A 27 -3.68 6.13 9.12
CA PHE A 27 -5.04 6.00 9.61
C PHE A 27 -5.26 4.70 10.41
N GLY A 28 -6.41 4.60 11.09
CA GLY A 28 -6.81 3.38 11.79
C GLY A 28 -5.98 3.00 13.02
N GLY A 29 -5.04 3.86 13.46
CA GLY A 29 -4.21 3.71 14.67
C GLY A 29 -3.14 2.63 14.60
N TYR A 30 -3.52 1.45 14.11
CA TYR A 30 -2.69 0.25 13.94
C TYR A 30 -3.00 -0.45 12.61
N ALA A 31 -3.49 0.29 11.61
CA ALA A 31 -3.68 -0.28 10.28
C ALA A 31 -2.31 -0.61 9.69
N ARG A 32 -2.13 -1.85 9.25
CA ARG A 32 -0.88 -2.32 8.62
C ARG A 32 -1.13 -2.69 7.16
N PRO A 33 -0.15 -2.48 6.27
CA PRO A 33 -0.25 -2.91 4.90
C PRO A 33 -0.23 -4.45 4.80
N THR A 34 -0.94 -4.99 3.82
CA THR A 34 -0.98 -6.43 3.52
C THR A 34 -0.44 -6.69 2.11
N ASP A 35 -1.26 -7.16 1.20
CA ASP A 35 -0.89 -7.58 -0.15
C ASP A 35 -1.20 -6.50 -1.19
N ILE A 36 -0.48 -6.51 -2.30
CA ILE A 36 -0.83 -5.74 -3.50
C ILE A 36 -1.93 -6.49 -4.27
N ASP A 37 -2.93 -5.75 -4.75
CA ASP A 37 -3.98 -6.23 -5.64
C ASP A 37 -4.34 -5.14 -6.68
N SER A 38 -5.39 -5.34 -7.48
CA SER A 38 -5.98 -4.34 -8.36
C SER A 38 -6.86 -3.37 -7.59
N TYR A 39 -6.67 -2.09 -7.88
CA TYR A 39 -7.57 -1.03 -7.43
C TYR A 39 -8.88 -1.11 -8.22
N ARG A 40 -10.04 -0.99 -7.56
CA ARG A 40 -11.33 -1.14 -8.26
C ARG A 40 -11.74 0.11 -9.07
N GLY A 41 -11.28 1.30 -8.65
CA GLY A 41 -11.65 2.56 -9.30
C GLY A 41 -11.10 2.62 -10.73
N TYR A 42 -9.82 2.31 -10.89
CA TYR A 42 -9.15 2.26 -12.19
C TYR A 42 -8.77 0.84 -12.58
N TYR A 43 -8.95 0.52 -13.85
CA TYR A 43 -8.68 -0.81 -14.39
C TYR A 43 -7.20 -1.21 -14.29
N ASP A 44 -6.29 -0.25 -14.34
CA ASP A 44 -4.85 -0.44 -14.54
C ASP A 44 -3.99 0.07 -13.38
N ARG A 45 -4.57 0.27 -12.19
CA ARG A 45 -3.83 0.78 -11.02
C ARG A 45 -3.74 -0.25 -9.90
N PRO A 46 -2.60 -0.33 -9.19
CA PRO A 46 -2.46 -1.18 -8.02
C PRO A 46 -3.14 -0.57 -6.78
N ALA A 47 -3.56 -1.45 -5.87
CA ALA A 47 -3.97 -1.10 -4.51
C ALA A 47 -3.15 -1.90 -3.49
N LEU A 48 -2.72 -1.23 -2.43
CA LEU A 48 -2.15 -1.82 -1.23
C LEU A 48 -3.28 -2.12 -0.25
N GLY A 49 -3.52 -3.41 0.01
CA GLY A 49 -4.46 -3.85 1.02
C GLY A 49 -4.01 -3.47 2.42
N PHE A 50 -4.95 -3.56 3.37
CA PHE A 50 -4.67 -3.29 4.76
C PHE A 50 -5.49 -4.14 5.73
N ALA A 51 -4.88 -4.44 6.87
CA ALA A 51 -5.55 -5.05 8.02
C ALA A 51 -5.59 -4.06 9.18
N LEU A 52 -6.76 -3.95 9.83
CA LEU A 52 -6.91 -3.17 11.05
C LEU A 52 -6.40 -3.98 12.25
N GLY A 53 -5.30 -3.53 12.86
CA GLY A 53 -4.74 -4.12 14.08
C GLY A 53 -5.27 -3.47 15.37
N GLY A 54 -4.56 -3.75 16.47
CA GLY A 54 -4.87 -3.25 17.81
C GLY A 54 -6.03 -3.99 18.50
N TYR A 55 -6.43 -3.53 19.70
CA TYR A 55 -7.49 -4.16 20.50
C TYR A 55 -8.89 -4.07 19.90
N SER A 56 -9.09 -3.18 18.92
CA SER A 56 -10.34 -2.99 18.17
C SER A 56 -10.31 -3.63 16.79
N GLY A 57 -9.19 -4.22 16.38
CA GLY A 57 -9.01 -4.85 15.08
C GLY A 57 -9.40 -6.32 15.07
N ASN A 58 -9.74 -6.84 13.89
CA ASN A 58 -10.05 -8.27 13.70
C ASN A 58 -8.79 -9.11 13.45
N ASP A 59 -7.63 -8.46 13.33
CA ASP A 59 -6.37 -9.11 13.04
C ASP A 59 -5.31 -8.75 14.10
N HIS A 60 -5.07 -9.70 15.01
CA HIS A 60 -4.00 -9.62 16.01
C HIS A 60 -2.72 -10.32 15.54
N GLY A 61 -2.61 -10.66 14.25
CA GLY A 61 -1.46 -11.33 13.65
C GLY A 61 -0.16 -10.52 13.75
N THR A 62 0.92 -11.11 13.25
CA THR A 62 2.26 -10.51 13.22
C THR A 62 2.28 -9.17 12.48
N GLU A 63 3.02 -8.20 13.02
CA GLU A 63 3.23 -6.89 12.41
C GLU A 63 3.91 -7.04 11.04
N THR A 64 3.53 -6.18 10.08
CA THR A 64 4.24 -6.10 8.79
C THR A 64 5.51 -5.29 8.99
N THR A 65 6.68 -5.86 8.72
CA THR A 65 7.95 -5.13 8.77
C THR A 65 8.26 -4.43 7.45
N VAL A 66 9.25 -3.54 7.45
CA VAL A 66 9.78 -2.93 6.23
C VAL A 66 10.24 -4.00 5.23
N SER A 67 10.90 -5.06 5.71
CA SER A 67 11.36 -6.17 4.85
C SER A 67 10.22 -6.90 4.17
N ASP A 68 9.14 -7.16 4.92
CA ASP A 68 7.95 -7.83 4.40
C ASP A 68 7.29 -6.99 3.30
N LEU A 69 7.11 -5.68 3.56
CA LEU A 69 6.50 -4.77 2.59
C LEU A 69 7.39 -4.60 1.34
N ILE A 70 8.71 -4.51 1.49
CA ILE A 70 9.64 -4.45 0.35
C ILE A 70 9.51 -5.71 -0.51
N ALA A 71 9.45 -6.89 0.11
CA ALA A 71 9.26 -8.15 -0.60
C ALA A 71 7.91 -8.15 -1.35
N GLU A 72 6.87 -7.63 -0.71
CA GLU A 72 5.54 -7.55 -1.31
C GLU A 72 5.48 -6.59 -2.50
N LEU A 73 6.06 -5.39 -2.40
CA LEU A 73 6.14 -4.44 -3.52
C LEU A 73 6.91 -5.04 -4.71
N LYS A 74 8.01 -5.75 -4.43
CA LYS A 74 8.80 -6.44 -5.47
C LYS A 74 8.01 -7.58 -6.12
N ARG A 75 7.30 -8.38 -5.32
CA ARG A 75 6.36 -9.40 -5.82
C ARG A 75 5.30 -8.76 -6.69
N GLY A 76 4.73 -7.64 -6.24
CA GLY A 76 3.63 -6.98 -6.91
C GLY A 76 3.97 -6.40 -8.28
N MET A 77 5.20 -5.94 -8.49
CA MET A 77 5.70 -5.53 -9.82
C MET A 77 6.07 -6.72 -10.74
N SER A 78 6.20 -7.92 -10.18
CA SER A 78 6.63 -9.11 -10.93
C SER A 78 5.48 -9.97 -11.46
N GLN A 79 4.28 -9.84 -10.90
CA GLN A 79 3.12 -10.67 -11.22
C GLN A 79 2.06 -9.92 -12.03
N SER A 80 1.06 -10.68 -12.50
CA SER A 80 -0.13 -10.16 -13.17
C SER A 80 -1.34 -10.24 -12.25
N TYR A 81 -2.26 -9.31 -12.40
CA TYR A 81 -3.50 -9.22 -11.63
C TYR A 81 -4.71 -9.18 -12.56
N GLU A 82 -5.79 -9.82 -12.12
CA GLU A 82 -7.09 -9.71 -12.78
C GLU A 82 -7.79 -8.44 -12.29
N GLY A 83 -8.17 -7.57 -13.20
CA GLY A 83 -8.91 -6.35 -12.88
C GLY A 83 -10.36 -6.66 -12.52
N TRP A 84 -10.91 -5.93 -11.54
CA TRP A 84 -12.30 -6.09 -11.07
C TRP A 84 -13.39 -5.98 -12.14
N LYS A 85 -13.10 -5.24 -13.22
CA LYS A 85 -14.01 -5.00 -14.34
C LYS A 85 -13.57 -5.73 -15.61
N GLY A 86 -12.67 -6.71 -15.47
CA GLY A 86 -12.07 -7.51 -16.54
C GLY A 86 -10.71 -6.99 -17.01
N GLY A 87 -9.92 -7.90 -17.59
CA GLY A 87 -8.57 -7.63 -18.08
C GLY A 87 -7.48 -8.14 -17.13
N THR A 88 -6.28 -8.36 -17.67
CA THR A 88 -5.09 -8.77 -16.93
C THR A 88 -4.05 -7.66 -17.00
N TYR A 89 -3.57 -7.20 -15.85
CA TYR A 89 -2.68 -6.06 -15.73
C TYR A 89 -1.38 -6.43 -15.05
N ARG A 90 -0.30 -5.77 -15.45
CA ARG A 90 1.00 -5.85 -14.81
C ARG A 90 1.48 -4.44 -14.55
N TYR A 91 1.89 -4.18 -13.32
CA TYR A 91 2.31 -2.85 -12.88
C TYR A 91 3.82 -2.72 -13.01
N ASP A 92 4.28 -1.62 -13.61
CA ASP A 92 5.71 -1.29 -13.65
C ASP A 92 6.18 -0.55 -12.38
N GLY A 93 5.22 -0.11 -11.56
CA GLY A 93 5.44 0.54 -10.27
C GLY A 93 5.57 2.06 -10.36
N THR A 94 5.36 2.65 -11.53
CA THR A 94 5.27 4.11 -11.73
C THR A 94 3.85 4.62 -11.57
N GLU A 95 2.86 3.73 -11.62
CA GLU A 95 1.46 4.04 -11.42
C GLU A 95 1.19 4.46 -9.97
N ALA A 96 0.26 5.39 -9.76
CA ALA A 96 -0.18 5.76 -8.42
C ALA A 96 -0.67 4.53 -7.65
N LEU A 97 -0.12 4.32 -6.46
CA LEU A 97 -0.49 3.22 -5.57
C LEU A 97 -1.63 3.66 -4.65
N PHE A 98 -2.78 3.03 -4.82
CA PHE A 98 -3.95 3.25 -3.95
C PHE A 98 -3.87 2.41 -2.68
N VAL A 99 -4.68 2.74 -1.68
CA VAL A 99 -4.81 1.96 -0.44
C VAL A 99 -6.25 1.53 -0.28
N ASP A 100 -6.54 0.29 -0.65
CA ASP A 100 -7.88 -0.29 -0.60
C ASP A 100 -7.80 -1.81 -0.55
N ASN A 101 -8.81 -2.42 0.08
CA ASN A 101 -8.95 -3.87 0.09
C ASN A 101 -9.69 -4.35 -1.18
N PRO A 102 -9.54 -5.63 -1.53
CA PRO A 102 -10.23 -6.25 -2.67
C PRO A 102 -11.72 -5.88 -2.76
N GLY A 103 -12.10 -5.18 -3.83
CA GLY A 103 -13.49 -4.80 -4.11
C GLY A 103 -13.87 -3.39 -3.66
N ASP A 104 -12.98 -2.70 -2.95
CA ASP A 104 -13.17 -1.32 -2.52
C ASP A 104 -12.52 -0.30 -3.48
N SER A 105 -12.96 0.95 -3.39
CA SER A 105 -12.38 2.08 -4.11
C SER A 105 -12.61 3.36 -3.31
N SER A 106 -11.72 3.68 -2.39
CA SER A 106 -11.83 4.85 -1.51
C SER A 106 -11.30 6.13 -2.16
N GLY A 107 -10.44 6.02 -3.16
CA GLY A 107 -9.69 7.13 -3.74
C GLY A 107 -8.49 7.58 -2.88
N ILE A 108 -8.11 6.81 -1.86
CA ILE A 108 -6.95 7.09 -1.02
C ILE A 108 -5.70 6.54 -1.70
N ALA A 109 -4.68 7.38 -1.86
CA ALA A 109 -3.41 7.00 -2.46
C ALA A 109 -2.24 7.22 -1.50
N VAL A 110 -1.18 6.44 -1.70
CA VAL A 110 0.09 6.60 -1.01
C VAL A 110 0.78 7.87 -1.49
N THR A 111 1.33 8.65 -0.57
CA THR A 111 2.03 9.92 -0.85
C THR A 111 3.45 9.97 -0.32
N GLY A 112 3.88 8.99 0.46
CA GLY A 112 5.22 8.97 1.05
C GLY A 112 5.32 8.12 2.30
N VAL A 113 6.40 8.35 3.05
CA VAL A 113 6.66 7.70 4.34
C VAL A 113 7.24 8.69 5.35
N ILE A 114 6.97 8.44 6.63
CA ILE A 114 7.64 9.05 7.77
C ILE A 114 8.41 7.94 8.50
N ASP A 115 9.73 8.06 8.56
CA ASP A 115 10.60 7.13 9.28
C ASP A 115 10.84 7.62 10.73
N GLY A 116 10.41 6.82 11.69
CA GLY A 116 10.57 7.02 13.13
C GLY A 116 11.55 6.05 13.79
N ASP A 117 12.49 5.48 13.03
CA ASP A 117 13.55 4.54 13.44
C ASP A 117 13.05 3.13 13.80
N TRP A 118 12.15 3.01 14.78
CA TRP A 118 11.54 1.74 15.18
C TRP A 118 10.21 1.46 14.47
N ARG A 119 9.69 2.46 13.77
CA ARG A 119 8.41 2.43 13.05
C ARG A 119 8.50 3.27 11.79
N VAL A 120 7.92 2.76 10.70
CA VAL A 120 7.65 3.54 9.49
C VAL A 120 6.15 3.77 9.37
N THR A 121 5.74 4.99 9.02
CA THR A 121 4.35 5.32 8.73
C THR A 121 4.20 5.71 7.26
N ILE A 122 3.40 4.98 6.50
CA ILE A 122 3.01 5.32 5.14
C ILE A 122 1.99 6.46 5.23
N THR A 123 2.25 7.56 4.52
CA THR A 123 1.35 8.71 4.47
C THR A 123 0.40 8.58 3.29
N THR A 124 -0.85 8.99 3.47
CA THR A 124 -1.90 8.87 2.46
C THR A 124 -2.64 10.19 2.22
N ALA A 125 -3.28 10.31 1.05
CA ALA A 125 -4.15 11.43 0.73
C ALA A 125 -5.30 10.99 -0.17
N TYR A 126 -6.43 11.68 -0.04
CA TYR A 126 -7.59 11.47 -0.92
C TYR A 126 -7.39 12.15 -2.28
N LEU A 127 -7.69 11.41 -3.36
CA LEU A 127 -7.71 11.89 -4.73
C LEU A 127 -9.17 11.96 -5.24
N PRO A 128 -9.71 13.14 -5.54
CA PRO A 128 -11.14 13.34 -5.80
C PRO A 128 -11.67 12.70 -7.09
N ASP A 129 -10.81 12.35 -8.05
CA ASP A 129 -11.21 11.84 -9.37
C ASP A 129 -10.96 10.32 -9.56
N ALA A 130 -10.72 9.58 -8.47
CA ALA A 130 -10.22 8.21 -8.49
C ALA A 130 -11.28 7.08 -8.50
N TYR A 131 -12.25 7.10 -9.43
CA TYR A 131 -13.38 6.13 -9.49
C TYR A 131 -13.74 5.60 -10.88
#